data_AF-A0A8X6F9B7-F1
#
_entry.id   AF-A0A8X6F9B7-F1
#
_cell.length_a   1.000
_cell.length_b   1.000
_cell.length_c   1.000
_cell.angle_alpha   90.00
_cell.angle_beta   90.00
_cell.angle_gamma   90.00
#
_symmetry.space_group_name_H-M   'P 1'
#
loop_
_entity.id
_entity.type
_entity.pdbx_description
1 polymer ?
#
loop_
_entity_poly.entity_id
_entity_poly.type
_entity_poly.pdbx_seq_one_letter_code
_entity_poly.pdbx_strand_id
1 'polypeptide(L)' 'MDLEFSTEILNEALIIIEDKVRSLGGSDLKSVGPPQPNRDSSTIDDVLRERTYNVSEIRRFSWRKMKAKCYQIKEKYFRR' A
#
# COMPACT_ATOMS: atom_id res chain seq x y z
N MET A 1 7.56 13.55 11.92
CA MET A 1 7.26 12.30 11.21
C MET A 1 8.59 11.83 10.68
N ASP A 2 9.23 10.89 11.38
CA ASP A 2 10.40 10.21 10.85
C ASP A 2 9.90 9.20 9.80
N LEU A 3 10.34 9.39 8.56
CA LEU A 3 10.15 8.43 7.48
C LEU A 3 11.09 7.26 7.78
N GLU A 4 10.60 6.27 8.51
CA GLU A 4 11.32 5.02 8.71
C GLU A 4 11.46 4.33 7.36
N PHE A 5 12.70 4.24 6.86
CA PHE A 5 13.02 3.50 5.65
C PHE A 5 12.84 2.01 5.92
N SER A 6 11.65 1.51 5.59
CA SER A 6 11.32 0.10 5.74
C SER A 6 12.01 -0.76 4.67
N THR A 7 12.15 -2.04 4.95
CA THR A 7 12.73 -3.04 4.04
C THR A 7 11.98 -3.12 2.71
N GLU A 8 10.68 -2.84 2.73
CA GLU A 8 9.82 -2.84 1.55
C GLU A 8 10.15 -1.64 0.64
N ILE A 9 10.37 -0.46 1.21
CA ILE A 9 10.77 0.75 0.46
C ILE A 9 12.14 0.54 -0.19
N LEU A 10 13.07 -0.09 0.54
CA LEU A 10 14.39 -0.41 0.00
C LEU A 10 14.29 -1.41 -1.17
N ASN A 11 13.44 -2.43 -1.06
CA ASN A 11 13.24 -3.43 -2.10
C ASN A 11 12.65 -2.82 -3.38
N GLU A 12 11.64 -1.95 -3.24
CA GLU A 12 11.06 -1.18 -4.36
C GLU A 12 12.11 -0.30 -5.06
N ALA A 13 12.94 0.40 -4.29
CA ALA A 13 14.02 1.21 -4.86
C ALA A 13 15.01 0.35 -5.66
N LEU A 14 15.37 -0.84 -5.15
CA LEU A 14 16.25 -1.78 -5.85
C LEU A 14 15.63 -2.29 -7.16
N ILE A 15 14.32 -2.58 -7.19
CA ILE A 15 13.61 -2.98 -8.42
C ILE A 15 13.69 -1.87 -9.47
N ILE A 16 13.38 -0.63 -9.09
CA ILE A 16 13.39 0.52 -10.01
C ILE A 16 14.79 0.75 -10.58
N ILE A 17 15.81 0.65 -9.73
CA ILE A 17 17.21 0.81 -10.16
C ILE A 17 17.59 -0.33 -11.11
N GLU A 18 17.21 -1.58 -10.83
CA GLU A 18 17.54 -2.72 -11.69
C GLU A 18 16.90 -2.60 -13.07
N ASP A 19 15.62 -2.24 -13.11
CA ASP A 19 14.89 -2.04 -14.36
C ASP A 19 15.53 -0.91 -15.18
N LYS A 20 16.00 0.15 -14.51
CA LYS A 20 16.71 1.24 -15.17
C LYS A 20 18.06 0.80 -15.72
N VAL A 21 18.86 0.06 -14.93
CA VAL A 21 20.15 -0.49 -15.37
C VAL A 21 19.96 -1.40 -16.58
N ARG A 22 18.97 -2.30 -16.53
CA ARG A 22 18.63 -3.20 -17.64
C ARG A 22 18.17 -2.43 -18.88
N SER A 23 17.38 -1.37 -18.72
CA SER A 23 16.95 -0.51 -19.83
C SER A 23 18.11 0.21 -20.55
N LEU A 24 19.22 0.43 -19.84
CA LEU A 24 20.44 1.04 -20.37
C LEU A 24 21.43 0.01 -20.93
N GLY A 25 21.05 -1.28 -20.99
CA GLY A 25 21.91 -2.36 -21.47
C GLY A 25 22.92 -2.87 -20.43
N GLY A 26 22.77 -2.47 -19.17
CA GLY A 26 23.58 -2.97 -18.05
C GLY A 26 23.15 -4.36 -17.59
N SER A 27 24.09 -5.08 -16.97
CA SER A 27 23.88 -6.38 -16.32
C SER A 27 23.17 -6.26 -14.96
N ASP A 28 22.79 -7.39 -14.36
CA ASP A 28 22.05 -7.43 -13.11
C ASP A 28 22.76 -6.69 -11.96
N LEU A 29 21.98 -6.15 -11.02
CA LEU A 29 22.48 -5.36 -9.87
C LEU A 29 23.51 -6.12 -9.03
N LYS A 30 23.42 -7.45 -8.99
CA LYS A 30 24.39 -8.33 -8.31
C LYS A 30 25.82 -8.15 -8.82
N SER A 31 25.99 -7.78 -10.09
CA SER A 31 27.31 -7.54 -10.69
C SER A 31 27.96 -6.23 -10.25
N VAL A 32 27.19 -5.30 -9.69
CA VAL A 32 27.64 -3.96 -9.30
C VAL A 32 27.66 -3.72 -7.78
N GLY A 33 27.38 -4.77 -6.97
CA GLY A 33 27.48 -4.74 -5.51
C GLY A 33 26.17 -4.72 -4.69
N PRO A 34 25.07 -4.08 -5.09
CA PRO A 34 23.83 -4.07 -4.32
C PRO A 34 23.12 -5.45 -4.28
N PRO A 35 22.32 -5.70 -3.22
CA PRO A 35 21.56 -6.93 -3.10
C PRO A 35 20.52 -7.03 -4.22
N GLN A 36 20.27 -8.26 -4.66
CA GLN A 36 19.32 -8.53 -5.73
C GLN A 36 17.89 -8.24 -5.24
N PRO A 37 17.09 -7.49 -5.99
CA PRO A 37 15.72 -7.17 -5.57
C PRO A 37 14.88 -8.44 -5.46
N ASN A 38 14.08 -8.52 -4.41
CA ASN A 38 13.07 -9.57 -4.29
C ASN A 38 11.85 -9.18 -5.13
N ARG A 39 11.60 -9.92 -6.22
CA ARG A 39 10.45 -9.74 -7.12
C ARG A 39 9.27 -10.66 -6.79
N ASP A 40 9.24 -11.28 -5.61
CA ASP A 40 8.11 -12.12 -5.19
C ASP A 40 6.79 -11.37 -5.42
N SER A 41 5.95 -11.93 -6.29
CA SER A 41 4.76 -11.25 -6.82
C SER A 41 3.74 -10.91 -5.73
N SER A 42 3.76 -11.66 -4.62
CA SER A 42 2.92 -11.42 -3.45
C SER A 42 3.17 -10.04 -2.85
N THR A 43 4.42 -9.57 -2.82
CA THR A 43 4.76 -8.27 -2.24
C THR A 43 4.29 -7.12 -3.13
N ILE A 44 4.39 -7.28 -4.45
CA ILE A 44 3.96 -6.25 -5.42
C ILE A 44 2.43 -6.12 -5.42
N ASP A 45 1.69 -7.24 -5.41
CA ASP A 45 0.22 -7.22 -5.35
C ASP A 45 -0.28 -6.62 -4.04
N ASP A 46 0.36 -6.91 -2.91
CA ASP A 46 0.00 -6.31 -1.62
C ASP A 46 0.29 -4.80 -1.57
N VAL A 47 1.42 -4.34 -2.13
CA VAL A 47 1.76 -2.91 -2.23
C VAL A 47 0.80 -2.18 -3.18
N LEU A 48 0.46 -2.79 -4.32
CA LEU A 48 -0.54 -2.23 -5.25
C LEU A 48 -1.92 -2.19 -4.61
N ARG A 49 -2.33 -3.24 -3.91
CA ARG A 49 -3.60 -3.29 -3.18
C ARG A 49 -3.68 -2.21 -2.10
N GLU A 50 -2.58 -1.97 -1.37
CA GLU A 50 -2.49 -0.87 -0.40
C GLU A 50 -2.60 0.51 -1.04
N ARG A 51 -1.99 0.71 -2.22
CA ARG A 51 -2.00 1.99 -2.93
C ARG A 51 -3.27 2.23 -3.77
N THR A 52 -4.03 1.17 -4.08
CA THR A 52 -5.22 1.25 -4.96
C THR A 52 -6.52 1.24 -4.18
N TYR A 53 -6.49 1.28 -2.84
CA TYR A 53 -7.72 1.44 -2.06
C TYR A 53 -8.49 2.69 -2.51
N ASN A 54 -9.74 2.49 -2.94
CA ASN A 54 -10.65 3.59 -3.21
C ASN A 54 -11.07 4.21 -1.88
N VAL A 55 -10.23 5.12 -1.37
CA VAL A 55 -10.43 5.83 -0.09
C VAL A 55 -11.81 6.50 -0.03
N SER A 56 -12.34 6.96 -1.17
CA SER A 56 -13.68 7.55 -1.26
C SER A 56 -14.79 6.55 -0.97
N GLU A 57 -14.66 5.31 -1.45
CA GLU A 57 -15.61 4.24 -1.22
C GLU A 57 -15.56 3.73 0.23
N ILE A 58 -14.35 3.54 0.76
CA ILE A 58 -14.12 3.15 2.16
C ILE A 58 -14.73 4.19 3.10
N ARG A 59 -14.47 5.48 2.86
CA ARG A 59 -15.03 6.58 3.65
C ARG A 59 -16.56 6.60 3.59
N ARG A 60 -17.14 6.37 2.41
CA ARG A 60 -18.60 6.30 2.23
C ARG A 60 -19.22 5.13 3.01
N PHE A 61 -18.59 3.96 2.97
CA PHE A 61 -19.04 2.79 3.71
C PHE A 61 -19.00 3.01 5.23
N SER A 62 -17.87 3.52 5.74
CA SER A 62 -17.71 3.87 7.15
C SER A 62 -18.74 4.89 7.62
N TRP A 63 -19.01 5.92 6.82
CA TRP A 63 -20.04 6.92 7.11
C TRP A 63 -21.45 6.33 7.16
N ARG A 64 -21.81 5.42 6.24
CA ARG A 64 -23.10 4.72 6.24
C ARG A 64 -23.28 3.89 7.51
N LYS A 65 -22.27 3.13 7.92
CA LYS A 65 -22.31 2.36 9.17
C LYS A 65 -22.45 3.24 10.40
N MET A 66 -21.72 4.35 10.45
CA MET A 66 -21.81 5.31 11.55
C MET A 66 -23.21 5.94 11.64
N LYS A 67 -23.78 6.34 10.50
CA LYS A 67 -25.14 6.91 10.42
C LYS A 67 -26.21 5.89 10.87
N ALA A 68 -26.08 4.63 10.46
CA ALA A 68 -26.99 3.56 10.89
C ALA A 68 -26.94 3.32 12.41
N LYS A 69 -25.74 3.30 13.01
CA LYS A 69 -25.58 3.21 14.46
C LYS A 69 -26.20 4.41 15.19
N CYS A 70 -25.99 5.63 14.69
CA CYS A 70 -26.63 6.81 15.26
C CYS A 70 -28.16 6.74 15.22
N TYR A 71 -28.73 6.18 14.15
CA TYR A 71 -30.18 6.02 14.01
C TYR A 71 -30.73 5.00 15.02
N GLN A 72 -30.08 3.84 15.17
CA GLN A 72 -30.45 2.82 16.15
C GLN A 72 -30.38 3.35 17.59
N ILE A 73 -29.35 4.14 17.90
CA ILE A 73 -29.22 4.79 19.22
C ILE A 73 -30.38 5.79 19.42
N LYS A 74 -30.68 6.64 18.43
CA LYS A 74 -31.81 7.57 18.53
C LYS A 74 -33.14 6.84 18.74
N GLU A 75 -33.42 5.76 18.01
CA GLU A 75 -34.66 4.99 18.21
C GLU A 75 -34.73 4.34 19.58
N LYS A 76 -33.60 3.88 20.12
CA LYS A 76 -33.53 3.22 21.43
C LYS A 76 -33.75 4.19 22.60
N TYR A 77 -33.30 5.44 22.48
CA TYR A 77 -33.31 6.40 23.59
C TYR A 77 -34.36 7.52 23.45
N PHE A 78 -34.93 7.73 22.27
CA PHE A 78 -35.90 8.80 22.00
C PHE A 78 -37.33 8.30 21.69
N ARG A 79 -37.57 6.99 21.66
CA ARG A 79 -38.93 6.43 21.80
C ARG A 79 -39.24 6.25 23.29
N ARG A 80 -39.66 7.33 23.95
CA ARG A 80 -40.41 7.32 25.21
C ARG A 80 -41.58 8.27 25.07
#